data_AF-A0A432SWE0-F1
#
_entry.id   AF-A0A432SWE0-F1
#
_cell.length_a   1.000
_cell.length_b   1.000
_cell.length_c   1.000
_cell.angle_alpha   90.00
_cell.angle_beta   90.00
_cell.angle_gamma   90.00
#
_symmetry.space_group_name_H-M   'P 1'
#
loop_
_entity.id
_entity.type
_entity.pdbx_description
1 polymer ?
#
loop_
_entity_poly.entity_id
_entity_poly.type
_entity_poly.pdbx_seq_one_letter_code
_entity_poly.pdbx_strand_id
1 'polypeptide(L)' 'MSETMINNQEKIAKINKKIEELLVQYRLKHDELELSTEEWDIGEIQEDLSNYTKEINKLKREIHNLKSVA' A
#
# COMPACT_ATOMS: atom_id res chain seq x y z
N MET A 1 -2.18 28.07 9.52
CA MET A 1 -1.40 26.87 9.12
C MET A 1 -0.34 27.33 8.13
N SER A 2 0.90 26.86 8.24
CA SER A 2 1.97 27.24 7.30
C SER A 2 1.77 26.53 5.94
N GLU A 3 2.31 27.11 4.87
CA GLU A 3 2.26 26.53 3.52
C GLU A 3 2.86 25.10 3.49
N THR A 4 3.89 24.86 4.29
CA THR A 4 4.50 23.53 4.49
C THR A 4 3.53 22.52 5.09
N MET A 5 2.72 22.91 6.09
CA MET A 5 1.73 22.03 6.71
C MET A 5 0.63 21.64 5.71
N ILE A 6 0.17 22.58 4.88
CA ILE A 6 -0.85 22.33 3.85
C ILE A 6 -0.31 21.35 2.80
N ASN A 7 0.91 21.55 2.32
CA ASN A 7 1.57 20.65 1.36
C ASN A 7 1.76 19.23 1.93
N ASN A 8 2.15 19.11 3.20
CA ASN A 8 2.29 17.81 3.85
C ASN A 8 0.94 17.10 3.99
N GLN A 9 -0.15 17.81 4.29
CA GLN A 9 -1.50 17.24 4.33
C GLN A 9 -1.96 16.72 2.97
N GLU A 10 -1.72 17.47 1.88
CA GLU A 10 -2.04 17.03 0.52
C GLU A 10 -1.25 15.77 0.12
N LYS A 11 0.03 15.71 0.45
CA LYS A 11 0.87 14.51 0.23
C LYS A 11 0.34 13.31 0.99
N ILE A 12 0.02 13.48 2.28
CA ILE A 12 -0.56 12.40 3.09
C ILE A 12 -1.88 11.91 2.50
N ALA A 13 -2.75 12.81 2.02
CA ALA A 13 -4.01 12.43 1.38
C ALA A 13 -3.78 11.59 0.10
N LYS A 14 -2.82 11.97 -0.74
CA LYS A 14 -2.44 11.20 -1.94
C LYS A 14 -1.88 9.82 -1.56
N ILE A 15 -1.03 9.75 -0.55
CA ILE A 15 -0.46 8.47 -0.08
C ILE A 15 -1.55 7.57 0.48
N ASN A 16 -2.49 8.10 1.28
CA ASN A 16 -3.61 7.34 1.81
C ASN A 16 -4.46 6.75 0.68
N LYS A 17 -4.80 7.54 -0.33
CA LYS A 17 -5.53 7.05 -1.51
C LYS A 17 -4.78 5.90 -2.19
N LYS A 18 -3.45 6.02 -2.35
CA LYS A 18 -2.64 4.96 -2.94
C LYS A 18 -2.64 3.69 -2.08
N ILE A 19 -2.57 3.82 -0.75
CA ILE A 19 -2.69 2.68 0.16
C ILE A 19 -4.04 1.98 0.00
N GLU A 20 -5.14 2.73 -0.10
CA GLU A 20 -6.48 2.17 -0.33
C GLU A 20 -6.55 1.38 -1.63
N GLU A 21 -6.01 1.92 -2.73
CA GLU A 21 -5.92 1.22 -4.02
C GLU A 21 -5.12 -0.08 -3.90
N LEU A 22 -3.95 -0.05 -3.24
CA LEU A 22 -3.12 -1.25 -3.02
C LEU A 22 -3.82 -2.30 -2.16
N LEU A 23 -4.61 -1.87 -1.16
CA LEU A 23 -5.40 -2.80 -0.32
C LEU A 23 -6.54 -3.48 -1.10
N VAL A 24 -7.10 -2.80 -2.09
CA VAL A 24 -8.07 -3.43 -3.01
C VAL A 24 -7.37 -4.49 -3.86
N GLN A 25 -6.21 -4.17 -4.45
CA GLN A 25 -5.43 -5.13 -5.25
C GLN A 25 -4.99 -6.33 -4.42
N TYR A 26 -4.52 -6.10 -3.18
CA TYR A 26 -4.15 -7.16 -2.26
C TYR A 26 -5.32 -8.12 -2.01
N ARG A 27 -6.52 -7.60 -1.75
CA ARG A 27 -7.71 -8.43 -1.52
C ARG A 27 -8.05 -9.27 -2.74
N LEU A 28 -8.06 -8.68 -3.93
CA LEU A 28 -8.32 -9.40 -5.18
C LEU A 28 -7.30 -10.53 -5.41
N LYS A 29 -6.01 -10.26 -5.20
CA LYS A 29 -4.96 -11.27 -5.32
C LYS A 29 -5.04 -12.35 -4.25
N HIS A 30 -5.48 -12.00 -3.05
CA HIS A 30 -5.70 -12.98 -1.98
C HIS A 30 -6.89 -13.90 -2.32
N ASP A 31 -7.98 -13.35 -2.85
CA ASP A 31 -9.13 -14.15 -3.31
C ASP A 31 -8.71 -15.08 -4.47
N GLU A 32 -7.84 -14.60 -5.38
CA GLU A 32 -7.23 -15.42 -6.44
C GLU A 32 -6.43 -16.58 -5.86
N LEU A 33 -5.59 -16.33 -4.85
CA LEU A 33 -4.81 -17.36 -4.16
C LEU A 33 -5.68 -18.47 -3.56
N GLU A 34 -6.81 -18.10 -2.95
CA GLU A 34 -7.74 -19.07 -2.34
C GLU A 34 -8.39 -19.98 -3.39
N LEU A 35 -8.49 -19.53 -4.64
CA LEU A 35 -9.08 -20.27 -5.75
C LEU A 35 -8.04 -21.04 -6.58
N SER A 36 -6.75 -20.70 -6.47
CA SER A 36 -5.66 -21.32 -7.21
C SER A 36 -5.37 -22.75 -6.73
N THR A 37 -5.17 -23.65 -7.69
CA THR A 37 -4.81 -25.05 -7.44
C THR A 37 -3.44 -25.44 -8.01
N GLU A 38 -2.84 -24.58 -8.83
CA GLU A 38 -1.53 -24.80 -9.44
C GLU A 38 -0.42 -24.19 -8.58
N GLU A 39 0.62 -24.99 -8.28
CA GLU A 39 1.70 -24.59 -7.36
C GLU A 39 2.50 -23.38 -7.89
N TRP A 40 2.67 -23.27 -9.21
CA TRP A 40 3.34 -22.13 -9.84
C TRP A 40 2.56 -20.82 -9.64
N ASP A 41 1.26 -20.85 -9.92
CA ASP A 41 0.37 -19.70 -9.75
C ASP A 41 0.32 -19.26 -8.28
N ILE A 42 0.24 -20.21 -7.34
CA ILE A 42 0.30 -19.94 -5.89
C ILE A 42 1.59 -19.19 -5.54
N GLY A 43 2.73 -19.62 -6.07
CA GLY A 43 4.02 -18.98 -5.83
C GLY A 43 4.06 -17.52 -6.31
N GLU A 44 3.63 -17.27 -7.54
CA GLU A 44 3.59 -15.90 -8.10
C GLU A 44 2.62 -15.00 -7.33
N ILE A 45 1.43 -15.49 -6.99
CA ILE A 45 0.44 -14.72 -6.23
C ILE A 45 0.95 -14.39 -4.82
N GLN A 46 1.65 -15.33 -4.16
CA GLN A 46 2.28 -15.07 -2.86
C GLN A 46 3.38 -14.00 -2.94
N GLU A 47 4.16 -13.96 -4.03
CA GLU A 47 5.14 -12.92 -4.27
C GLU A 47 4.47 -11.55 -4.42
N ASP A 48 3.40 -11.48 -5.22
CA ASP A 48 2.60 -10.26 -5.40
C ASP A 48 2.05 -9.73 -4.06
N LEU A 49 1.46 -10.60 -3.25
CA LEU A 49 0.95 -10.24 -1.91
C LEU A 49 2.04 -9.71 -0.99
N SER A 50 3.26 -10.29 -1.06
CA SER A 50 4.43 -9.81 -0.32
C SER A 50 4.85 -8.42 -0.79
N ASN A 51 4.85 -8.19 -2.11
CA ASN A 51 5.21 -6.91 -2.70
C ASN A 51 4.22 -5.80 -2.33
N TYR A 52 2.91 -6.06 -2.39
CA TYR A 52 1.89 -5.12 -1.89
C TYR A 52 2.08 -4.78 -0.42
N THR A 53 2.35 -5.78 0.42
CA THR A 53 2.60 -5.56 1.85
C THR A 53 3.82 -4.67 2.09
N LYS A 54 4.91 -4.90 1.36
CA LYS A 54 6.13 -4.07 1.44
C LYS A 54 5.85 -2.62 1.02
N GLU A 55 5.12 -2.43 -0.07
CA GLU A 55 4.79 -1.10 -0.58
C GLU A 55 3.88 -0.32 0.39
N ILE A 56 2.82 -0.96 0.90
CA ILE A 56 1.94 -0.35 1.92
C ILE A 56 2.73 0.08 3.15
N ASN A 57 3.65 -0.76 3.64
CA ASN A 57 4.49 -0.42 4.80
C ASN A 57 5.45 0.73 4.52
N LYS A 58 6.02 0.82 3.32
CA LYS A 58 6.85 1.96 2.89
C LYS A 58 6.03 3.26 2.91
N LEU A 59 4.83 3.25 2.33
CA LEU A 59 3.94 4.40 2.29
C LEU A 59 3.49 4.84 3.69
N LYS A 60 3.20 3.89 4.59
CA LYS A 60 2.90 4.20 6.00
C LYS A 60 4.06 4.90 6.73
N ARG A 61 5.31 4.47 6.48
CA ARG A 61 6.50 5.15 7.03
C ARG A 61 6.66 6.55 6.45
N GLU A 62 6.38 6.74 5.17
CA GLU A 62 6.40 8.06 4.54
C GLU A 62 5.40 9.02 5.19
N ILE A 63 4.16 8.56 5.44
CA ILE A 63 3.17 9.34 6.21
C ILE A 63 3.69 9.70 7.59
N HIS A 64 4.28 8.73 8.31
CA HIS A 64 4.84 8.99 9.64
C HIS A 64 5.92 10.09 9.60
N ASN A 65 6.81 10.05 8.61
CA ASN A 65 7.85 11.06 8.42
C ASN A 65 7.25 12.43 8.09
N LEU A 66 6.27 12.50 7.18
CA LEU A 66 5.60 13.75 6.84
C LEU A 66 4.88 14.37 8.03
N LYS A 67 4.28 13.55 8.90
CA LYS A 67 3.65 14.00 10.16
C LYS A 67 4.66 14.46 11.20
N SER A 68 5.86 13.88 11.22
CA SER A 68 6.91 14.25 12.19
C SER A 68 7.63 15.55 11.82
N VAL A 69 7.52 16.00 10.57
CA VAL A 69 8.19 17.21 10.04
C VAL A 69 7.18 18.35 9.78
N ALA A 70 5.87 18.08 9.86
CA ALA A 70 4.79 19.06 9.77
C ALA A 70 4.56 19.79 11.09
#